data_AF-A0A9E5CQN0-F1
#
_entry.id   AF-A0A9E5CQN0-F1
#
_cell.length_a   1.000
_cell.length_b   1.000
_cell.length_c   1.000
_cell.angle_alpha   90.00
_cell.angle_beta   90.00
_cell.angle_gamma   90.00
#
_symmetry.space_group_name_H-M   'P 1'
#
loop_
_entity.id
_entity.type
_entity.pdbx_description
1 polymer ?
#
loop_
_entity_poly.entity_id
_entity_poly.type
_entity_poly.pdbx_seq_one_letter_code
_entity_poly.pdbx_strand_id
1 'polypeptide(L)'
;REAVTDGLGLENTKAEIEGGWLKVDETYRTAEPSVYAIGDAIGGLLLAHVAGAEGFIAAEAIAGKEARRLDYDRVPRVTYSNPQVAAVGLTLAEAKERGLNAKSQRFSLKYNAMALIQDETDGFAKVVFDQDGGDLLGVHLVGAHVADIVSEAALGRFLQASAWEMGTSIHPHPSLSEVLGEAAQLSAGISIYW
;
A
#
# COMPACT_ATOMS: atom_id res chain seq x y z
N ARG A 1 0.18 18.92 -7.40
CA ARG A 1 1.00 19.17 -6.19
C ARG A 1 2.43 19.28 -6.64
N GLU A 2 3.20 20.14 -6.01
CA GLU A 2 4.62 20.39 -6.28
C GLU A 2 5.34 20.59 -4.95
N ALA A 3 6.65 20.35 -4.91
CA ALA A 3 7.44 20.66 -3.73
C ALA A 3 7.57 22.17 -3.54
N VAL A 4 7.49 22.63 -2.30
CA VAL A 4 7.79 24.02 -1.94
C VAL A 4 9.22 24.08 -1.40
N THR A 5 10.14 24.52 -2.25
CA THR A 5 11.58 24.61 -1.94
C THR A 5 12.11 26.03 -1.91
N ASP A 6 11.28 27.01 -2.28
CA ASP A 6 11.64 28.43 -2.28
C ASP A 6 11.94 28.95 -0.86
N GLY A 7 13.00 29.77 -0.75
CA GLY A 7 13.37 30.41 0.52
C GLY A 7 14.00 29.48 1.56
N LEU A 8 14.32 28.22 1.21
CA LEU A 8 15.00 27.27 2.10
C LEU A 8 16.52 27.44 2.17
N GLY A 9 17.10 28.33 1.36
CA GLY A 9 18.55 28.59 1.33
C GLY A 9 19.37 27.46 0.70
N LEU A 10 18.73 26.59 -0.10
CA LEU A 10 19.35 25.41 -0.71
C LEU A 10 20.52 25.76 -1.64
N GLU A 11 20.52 26.97 -2.21
CA GLU A 11 21.61 27.51 -3.03
C GLU A 11 22.94 27.63 -2.29
N ASN A 12 22.92 27.60 -0.95
CA ASN A 12 24.09 27.62 -0.09
C ASN A 12 24.54 26.20 0.32
N THR A 13 23.92 25.16 -0.23
CA THR A 13 24.16 23.75 0.09
C THR A 13 24.49 22.95 -1.17
N LYS A 14 24.81 21.67 -1.01
CA LYS A 14 24.95 20.72 -2.11
C LYS A 14 23.65 20.01 -2.48
N ALA A 15 22.52 20.33 -1.85
CA ALA A 15 21.25 19.68 -2.16
C ALA A 15 20.81 19.98 -3.60
N GLU A 16 20.41 18.94 -4.33
CA GLU A 16 20.05 19.04 -5.74
C GLU A 16 18.53 18.92 -5.91
N ILE A 17 17.98 19.69 -6.85
CA ILE A 17 16.58 19.62 -7.26
C ILE A 17 16.55 19.13 -8.71
N GLU A 18 15.76 18.10 -8.99
CA GLU A 18 15.54 17.59 -10.35
C GLU A 18 14.05 17.35 -10.57
N GLY A 19 13.50 17.84 -11.67
CA GLY A 19 12.07 17.68 -11.97
C GLY A 19 11.14 18.30 -10.93
N GLY A 20 11.62 19.28 -10.15
CA GLY A 20 10.87 19.94 -9.09
C GLY A 20 10.89 19.25 -7.73
N TRP A 21 11.74 18.23 -7.53
CA TRP A 21 11.84 17.49 -6.26
C TRP A 21 13.28 17.44 -5.75
N LEU A 22 13.46 17.47 -4.43
CA LEU A 22 14.77 17.27 -3.81
C LEU A 22 15.27 15.84 -4.04
N LYS A 23 16.50 15.71 -4.53
CA LYS A 23 17.15 14.43 -4.68
C LYS A 23 17.68 13.91 -3.35
N VAL A 24 17.37 12.65 -3.10
CA VAL A 24 17.80 11.93 -1.89
C VAL A 24 18.25 10.52 -2.20
N ASP A 25 19.11 9.99 -1.35
CA ASP A 25 19.52 8.59 -1.37
C ASP A 25 18.47 7.64 -0.73
N GLU A 26 18.85 6.39 -0.51
CA GLU A 26 18.01 5.36 0.12
C GLU A 26 17.61 5.66 1.56
N THR A 27 18.38 6.51 2.24
CA THR A 27 18.19 6.92 3.64
C THR A 27 17.62 8.34 3.76
N TYR A 28 17.13 8.90 2.64
CA TYR A 28 16.54 10.22 2.55
C TYR A 28 17.54 11.38 2.77
N ARG A 29 18.84 11.11 2.62
CA ARG A 29 19.89 12.12 2.70
C ARG A 29 20.09 12.78 1.33
N THR A 30 20.25 14.09 1.32
CA THR A 30 20.59 14.83 0.09
C THR A 30 22.08 14.71 -0.24
N ALA A 31 22.53 15.32 -1.35
CA ALA A 31 23.96 15.44 -1.65
C ALA A 31 24.74 16.31 -0.65
N GLU A 32 24.05 17.11 0.19
CA GLU A 32 24.65 17.74 1.37
C GLU A 32 24.53 16.78 2.58
N PRO A 33 25.65 16.26 3.13
CA PRO A 33 25.61 15.22 4.16
C PRO A 33 24.85 15.58 5.44
N SER A 34 24.75 16.87 5.74
CA SER A 34 24.05 17.40 6.90
C SER A 34 22.55 17.63 6.68
N VAL A 35 22.05 17.48 5.45
CA VAL A 35 20.67 17.79 5.06
C VAL A 35 19.93 16.54 4.58
N TYR A 36 18.74 16.34 5.13
CA TYR A 36 17.81 15.27 4.78
C TYR A 36 16.50 15.89 4.28
N ALA A 37 15.79 15.18 3.40
CA ALA A 37 14.50 15.61 2.86
C ALA A 37 13.54 14.41 2.75
N ILE A 38 12.28 14.64 3.06
CA ILE A 38 11.23 13.61 3.13
C ILE A 38 9.90 14.17 2.60
N GLY A 39 8.94 13.28 2.42
CA GLY A 39 7.55 13.58 2.10
C GLY A 39 7.41 14.32 0.79
N ASP A 40 6.49 15.28 0.78
CA ASP A 40 6.17 16.06 -0.41
C ASP A 40 7.37 16.82 -1.00
N ALA A 41 8.47 17.01 -0.26
CA ALA A 41 9.65 17.68 -0.81
C ALA A 41 10.44 16.82 -1.82
N ILE A 42 10.31 15.49 -1.75
CA ILE A 42 11.08 14.53 -2.56
C ILE A 42 10.26 13.80 -3.63
N GLY A 43 8.96 14.07 -3.71
CA GLY A 43 8.06 13.48 -4.70
C GLY A 43 7.56 12.09 -4.28
N GLY A 44 7.35 11.20 -5.26
CA GLY A 44 6.83 9.85 -5.01
C GLY A 44 5.35 9.85 -4.60
N LEU A 45 5.03 9.15 -3.50
CA LEU A 45 3.67 9.10 -2.96
C LEU A 45 3.45 10.27 -1.98
N LEU A 46 2.73 11.29 -2.43
CA LEU A 46 2.42 12.51 -1.66
C LEU A 46 1.33 12.28 -0.59
N LEU A 47 1.65 11.42 0.38
CA LEU A 47 0.76 10.93 1.43
C LEU A 47 1.37 11.15 2.81
N ALA A 48 0.55 11.53 3.79
CA ALA A 48 1.03 11.89 5.13
C ALA A 48 1.75 10.73 5.85
N HIS A 49 1.22 9.51 5.76
CA HIS A 49 1.83 8.33 6.36
C HIS A 49 3.11 7.89 5.64
N VAL A 50 3.29 8.24 4.36
CA VAL A 50 4.56 8.06 3.65
C VAL A 50 5.59 9.02 4.21
N ALA A 51 5.29 10.32 4.25
CA ALA A 51 6.19 11.33 4.83
C ALA A 51 6.61 10.98 6.28
N GLY A 52 5.68 10.48 7.10
CA GLY A 52 5.98 10.02 8.46
C GLY A 52 6.96 8.83 8.50
N ALA A 53 6.77 7.83 7.63
CA ALA A 53 7.65 6.66 7.55
C ALA A 53 9.05 7.03 7.04
N GLU A 54 9.13 7.89 6.02
CA GLU A 54 10.40 8.41 5.50
C GLU A 54 11.15 9.21 6.56
N GLY A 55 10.44 10.03 7.34
CA GLY A 55 11.01 10.76 8.47
C GLY A 55 11.58 9.85 9.55
N PHE A 56 10.92 8.72 9.83
CA PHE A 56 11.45 7.73 10.76
C PHE A 56 12.76 7.12 10.24
N ILE A 57 12.81 6.73 8.97
CA ILE A 57 14.01 6.15 8.33
C ILE A 57 15.16 7.18 8.31
N ALA A 58 14.86 8.44 7.96
CA ALA A 58 15.82 9.53 8.00
C ALA A 58 16.39 9.74 9.42
N ALA A 59 15.53 9.71 10.44
CA ALA A 59 15.94 9.84 11.84
C ALA A 59 16.81 8.65 12.29
N GLU A 60 16.50 7.42 11.87
CA GLU A 60 17.35 6.25 12.11
C GLU A 60 18.73 6.39 11.46
N ALA A 61 18.79 6.88 10.22
CA ALA A 61 20.03 7.16 9.52
C ALA A 61 20.87 8.24 10.22
N ILE A 62 20.24 9.31 10.70
CA ILE A 62 20.89 10.37 11.50
C ILE A 62 21.45 9.79 12.79
N ALA A 63 20.75 8.84 13.42
CA ALA A 63 21.18 8.15 14.63
C ALA A 63 22.25 7.06 14.38
N GLY A 64 22.72 6.87 13.14
CA GLY A 64 23.72 5.86 12.79
C GLY A 64 23.20 4.42 12.83
N LYS A 65 21.88 4.22 12.78
CA LYS A 65 21.26 2.89 12.68
C LYS A 65 21.22 2.41 11.23
N GLU A 66 21.01 1.11 11.06
CA GLU A 66 20.74 0.53 9.73
C GLU A 66 19.36 1.00 9.24
N ALA A 67 19.37 2.03 8.39
CA ALA A 67 18.20 2.57 7.74
C ALA A 67 18.03 1.91 6.36
N ARG A 68 16.82 1.45 6.05
CA ARG A 68 16.47 0.86 4.74
C ARG A 68 15.41 1.71 4.07
N ARG A 69 15.51 1.87 2.75
CA ARG A 69 14.51 2.62 1.97
C ARG A 69 13.12 2.04 2.16
N LEU A 70 12.11 2.90 2.20
CA LEU A 70 10.72 2.49 2.20
C LEU A 70 10.39 1.69 0.93
N ASP A 71 9.78 0.53 1.11
CA ASP A 71 9.17 -0.22 0.01
C ASP A 71 7.77 0.35 -0.26
N TYR A 72 7.66 1.12 -1.34
CA TYR A 72 6.43 1.81 -1.72
C TYR A 72 5.31 0.86 -2.17
N ASP A 73 5.63 -0.38 -2.56
CA ASP A 73 4.60 -1.37 -2.88
C ASP A 73 3.83 -1.81 -1.63
N ARG A 74 4.36 -1.56 -0.42
CA ARG A 74 3.71 -1.89 0.86
C ARG A 74 2.87 -0.76 1.42
N VAL A 75 2.86 0.41 0.78
CA VAL A 75 2.15 1.59 1.26
C VAL A 75 0.66 1.49 0.90
N PRO A 76 -0.25 1.48 1.89
CA PRO A 76 -1.68 1.57 1.62
C PRO A 76 -2.03 2.98 1.09
N ARG A 77 -2.93 3.03 0.11
CA ARG A 77 -3.41 4.24 -0.54
C ARG A 77 -4.93 4.25 -0.42
N VAL A 78 -5.49 5.37 0.05
CA VAL A 78 -6.93 5.49 0.30
C VAL A 78 -7.46 6.77 -0.33
N THR A 79 -8.59 6.65 -1.02
CA THR A 79 -9.45 7.76 -1.44
C THR A 79 -10.75 7.67 -0.65
N TYR A 80 -11.00 8.66 0.20
CA TYR A 80 -12.18 8.75 1.06
C TYR A 80 -13.41 9.28 0.30
N SER A 81 -13.70 8.68 -0.86
CA SER A 81 -14.94 8.91 -1.62
C SER A 81 -16.11 8.13 -1.03
N ASN A 82 -17.30 8.25 -1.62
CA ASN A 82 -18.45 7.39 -1.32
C ASN A 82 -18.88 6.62 -2.59
N PRO A 83 -18.67 5.29 -2.67
CA PRO A 83 -17.94 4.44 -1.70
C PRO A 83 -16.45 4.77 -1.64
N GLN A 84 -15.76 4.35 -0.57
CA GLN A 84 -14.31 4.54 -0.43
C GLN A 84 -13.56 3.61 -1.39
N VAL A 85 -12.33 3.99 -1.73
CA VAL A 85 -11.40 3.14 -2.49
C VAL A 85 -10.10 3.02 -1.73
N ALA A 86 -9.62 1.81 -1.51
CA ALA A 86 -8.35 1.54 -0.84
C ALA A 86 -7.53 0.51 -1.61
N ALA A 87 -6.21 0.65 -1.62
CA ALA A 87 -5.34 -0.31 -2.29
C ALA A 87 -3.95 -0.38 -1.66
N VAL A 88 -3.31 -1.54 -1.77
CA VAL A 88 -1.89 -1.75 -1.43
C VAL A 88 -1.28 -2.73 -2.43
N GLY A 89 0.01 -2.60 -2.72
CA GLY A 89 0.69 -3.44 -3.71
C GLY A 89 0.33 -3.12 -5.15
N LEU A 90 0.53 -4.13 -5.99
CA LEU A 90 0.46 -4.03 -7.44
C LEU A 90 -0.98 -4.19 -7.95
N THR A 91 -1.31 -3.44 -8.98
CA THR A 91 -2.39 -3.77 -9.90
C THR A 91 -2.01 -4.99 -10.75
N LEU A 92 -3.00 -5.66 -11.34
CA LEU A 92 -2.73 -6.73 -12.30
C LEU A 92 -1.93 -6.25 -13.52
N ALA A 93 -2.16 -5.01 -13.96
CA ALA A 93 -1.43 -4.43 -15.09
C ALA A 93 0.05 -4.22 -14.73
N GLU A 94 0.34 -3.58 -13.60
CA GLU A 94 1.71 -3.39 -13.11
C GLU A 94 2.43 -4.72 -12.86
N ALA A 95 1.74 -5.71 -12.28
CA ALA A 95 2.31 -7.03 -12.06
C ALA A 95 2.71 -7.70 -13.38
N LYS A 96 1.86 -7.63 -14.41
CA LYS A 96 2.15 -8.15 -15.75
C LYS A 96 3.25 -7.36 -16.47
N GLU A 97 3.28 -6.05 -16.31
CA GLU A 97 4.34 -5.19 -16.85
C GLU A 97 5.72 -5.53 -16.26
N ARG A 98 5.74 -5.90 -14.97
CA ARG A 98 6.93 -6.43 -14.28
C ARG A 98 7.27 -7.89 -14.66
N GLY A 99 6.55 -8.50 -15.59
CA GLY A 99 6.79 -9.87 -16.07
C GLY A 99 6.38 -10.97 -15.10
N LEU A 100 5.58 -10.65 -14.06
CA LEU A 100 5.09 -11.65 -13.11
C LEU A 100 3.95 -12.47 -13.73
N ASN A 101 3.89 -13.77 -13.38
CA ASN A 101 2.79 -14.63 -13.75
C ASN A 101 1.56 -14.35 -12.85
N ALA A 102 0.96 -13.17 -13.01
CA ALA A 102 -0.05 -12.68 -12.09
C ALA A 102 -1.50 -12.95 -12.55
N LYS A 103 -2.36 -13.29 -11.59
CA LYS A 103 -3.82 -13.30 -11.72
C LYS A 103 -4.48 -12.42 -10.67
N SER A 104 -5.78 -12.20 -10.83
CA SER A 104 -6.58 -11.56 -9.79
C SER A 104 -7.94 -12.23 -9.64
N GLN A 105 -8.41 -12.33 -8.40
CA GLN A 105 -9.79 -12.73 -8.08
C GLN A 105 -10.51 -11.63 -7.31
N ARG A 106 -11.84 -11.66 -7.35
CA ARG A 106 -12.68 -10.63 -6.75
C ARG A 106 -13.86 -11.25 -6.01
N PHE A 107 -14.13 -10.76 -4.80
CA PHE A 107 -15.32 -11.09 -4.03
C PHE A 107 -16.18 -9.84 -3.79
N SER A 108 -17.50 -9.94 -3.97
CA SER A 108 -18.41 -8.79 -3.86
C SER A 108 -18.90 -8.59 -2.44
N LEU A 109 -18.99 -7.34 -1.99
CA LEU A 109 -19.58 -6.98 -0.69
C LEU A 109 -21.08 -7.33 -0.61
N LYS A 110 -21.77 -7.55 -1.74
CA LYS A 110 -23.16 -8.04 -1.77
C LYS A 110 -23.36 -9.38 -1.07
N TYR A 111 -22.29 -10.17 -0.91
CA TYR A 111 -22.32 -11.45 -0.22
C TYR A 111 -21.73 -11.38 1.19
N ASN A 112 -21.28 -10.21 1.64
CA ASN A 112 -20.74 -10.03 2.99
C ASN A 112 -21.88 -9.71 3.97
N ALA A 113 -21.96 -10.46 5.07
CA ALA A 113 -23.03 -10.33 6.06
C ALA A 113 -23.05 -8.96 6.76
N MET A 114 -21.88 -8.41 7.11
CA MET A 114 -21.80 -7.08 7.74
C MET A 114 -22.26 -5.97 6.78
N ALA A 115 -21.84 -6.03 5.51
CA ALA A 115 -22.28 -5.08 4.49
C ALA A 115 -23.81 -5.11 4.29
N LEU A 116 -24.42 -6.30 4.35
CA LEU A 116 -25.88 -6.45 4.31
C LEU A 116 -26.56 -5.85 5.54
N ILE A 117 -26.00 -6.07 6.75
CA ILE A 117 -26.52 -5.49 8.00
C ILE A 117 -26.47 -3.97 7.99
N GLN A 118 -25.43 -3.40 7.38
CA GLN A 118 -25.20 -1.95 7.29
C GLN A 118 -25.94 -1.28 6.13
N ASP A 119 -26.56 -2.04 5.22
CA ASP A 119 -27.11 -1.55 3.95
C ASP A 119 -26.04 -0.87 3.05
N GLU A 120 -24.79 -1.35 3.13
CA GLU A 120 -23.61 -0.81 2.43
C GLU A 120 -22.97 -1.88 1.52
N THR A 121 -23.77 -2.45 0.62
CA THR A 121 -23.39 -3.63 -0.19
C THR A 121 -22.60 -3.33 -1.47
N ASP A 122 -22.42 -2.06 -1.79
CA ASP A 122 -21.72 -1.64 -3.00
C ASP A 122 -20.22 -1.88 -2.89
N GLY A 123 -19.65 -2.52 -3.92
CA GLY A 123 -18.22 -2.72 -4.05
C GLY A 123 -17.75 -4.18 -3.88
N PHE A 124 -16.46 -4.33 -3.60
CA PHE A 124 -15.74 -5.59 -3.64
C PHE A 124 -14.34 -5.50 -3.03
N ALA A 125 -13.76 -6.67 -2.73
CA ALA A 125 -12.32 -6.87 -2.60
C ALA A 125 -11.77 -7.60 -3.82
N LYS A 126 -10.62 -7.14 -4.33
CA LYS A 126 -9.87 -7.77 -5.41
C LYS A 126 -8.45 -8.06 -4.93
N VAL A 127 -8.05 -9.32 -5.02
CA VAL A 127 -6.71 -9.79 -4.69
C VAL A 127 -5.96 -10.03 -5.99
N VAL A 128 -4.73 -9.53 -6.10
CA VAL A 128 -3.76 -9.81 -7.16
C VAL A 128 -2.69 -10.70 -6.56
N PHE A 129 -2.39 -11.83 -7.21
CA PHE A 129 -1.49 -12.84 -6.69
C PHE A 129 -0.63 -13.44 -7.80
N ASP A 130 0.55 -13.94 -7.40
CA ASP A 130 1.42 -14.71 -8.27
C ASP A 130 0.90 -16.14 -8.43
N GLN A 131 0.80 -16.62 -9.66
CA GLN A 131 0.29 -17.96 -9.93
C GLN A 131 1.28 -19.07 -9.60
N ASP A 132 2.58 -18.77 -9.61
CA ASP A 132 3.61 -19.79 -9.44
C ASP A 132 3.87 -20.05 -7.95
N GLY A 133 4.02 -18.99 -7.15
CA GLY A 133 4.27 -19.07 -5.71
C GLY A 133 3.04 -18.87 -4.82
N GLY A 134 1.94 -18.30 -5.34
CA GLY A 134 0.77 -17.96 -4.53
C GLY A 134 0.92 -16.66 -3.72
N ASP A 135 2.03 -15.94 -3.87
CA ASP A 135 2.34 -14.71 -3.15
C ASP A 135 1.26 -13.64 -3.40
N LEU A 136 0.86 -12.95 -2.32
CA LEU A 136 -0.02 -11.80 -2.43
C LEU A 136 0.75 -10.64 -3.08
N LEU A 137 0.37 -10.18 -4.26
CA LEU A 137 1.03 -9.07 -4.96
C LEU A 137 0.37 -7.73 -4.68
N GLY A 138 -0.95 -7.72 -4.47
CA GLY A 138 -1.70 -6.52 -4.15
C GLY A 138 -3.15 -6.79 -3.80
N VAL A 139 -3.77 -5.83 -3.12
CA VAL A 139 -5.19 -5.86 -2.72
C VAL A 139 -5.81 -4.51 -3.07
N HIS A 140 -7.00 -4.55 -3.65
CA HIS A 140 -7.74 -3.39 -4.09
C HIS A 140 -9.19 -3.52 -3.61
N LEU A 141 -9.68 -2.52 -2.91
CA LEU A 141 -10.95 -2.52 -2.22
C LEU A 141 -11.79 -1.33 -2.69
N VAL A 142 -13.08 -1.58 -2.88
CA VAL A 142 -14.08 -0.55 -3.09
C VAL A 142 -15.24 -0.89 -2.17
N GLY A 143 -15.72 0.07 -1.38
CA GLY A 143 -16.85 -0.14 -0.47
C GLY A 143 -16.88 0.85 0.67
N ALA A 144 -17.86 0.72 1.56
CA ALA A 144 -17.85 1.46 2.80
C ALA A 144 -16.78 0.91 3.76
N HIS A 145 -16.17 1.81 4.55
CA HIS A 145 -15.17 1.47 5.57
C HIS A 145 -13.94 0.68 5.07
N VAL A 146 -13.68 0.63 3.77
CA VAL A 146 -12.53 -0.14 3.24
C VAL A 146 -11.18 0.47 3.61
N ALA A 147 -11.15 1.76 3.97
CA ALA A 147 -9.98 2.42 4.52
C ALA A 147 -9.45 1.75 5.80
N ASP A 148 -10.34 1.17 6.62
CA ASP A 148 -9.98 0.58 7.91
C ASP A 148 -9.41 -0.84 7.73
N ILE A 149 -9.96 -1.61 6.79
CA ILE A 149 -9.56 -3.01 6.58
C ILE A 149 -8.35 -3.18 5.65
N VAL A 150 -8.00 -2.17 4.84
CA VAL A 150 -6.81 -2.25 3.95
C VAL A 150 -5.50 -2.47 4.73
N SER A 151 -5.46 -2.07 6.00
CA SER A 151 -4.31 -2.26 6.89
C SER A 151 -3.95 -3.73 7.08
N GLU A 152 -4.93 -4.65 7.06
CA GLU A 152 -4.66 -6.10 7.08
C GLU A 152 -3.87 -6.53 5.84
N ALA A 153 -4.29 -6.07 4.66
CA ALA A 153 -3.58 -6.35 3.42
C ALA A 153 -2.19 -5.69 3.37
N ALA A 154 -2.04 -4.50 3.96
CA ALA A 154 -0.74 -3.83 4.07
C ALA A 154 0.22 -4.63 4.96
N LEU A 155 -0.27 -5.17 6.09
CA LEU A 155 0.50 -6.08 6.93
C LEU A 155 0.84 -7.38 6.19
N GLY A 156 -0.12 -7.96 5.46
CA GLY A 156 0.11 -9.14 4.63
C GLY A 156 1.21 -8.92 3.58
N ARG A 157 1.19 -7.79 2.87
CA ARG A 157 2.26 -7.40 1.93
C ARG A 157 3.60 -7.17 2.63
N PHE A 158 3.59 -6.59 3.84
CA PHE A 158 4.81 -6.40 4.62
C PHE A 158 5.46 -7.72 5.05
N LEU A 159 4.65 -8.70 5.42
CA LEU A 159 5.08 -10.06 5.79
C LEU A 159 5.33 -10.97 4.59
N GLN A 160 5.11 -10.47 3.36
CA GLN A 160 5.19 -11.26 2.12
C GLN A 160 4.28 -12.50 2.15
N ALA A 161 3.09 -12.34 2.73
CA ALA A 161 2.11 -13.41 2.84
C ALA A 161 1.64 -13.90 1.47
N SER A 162 1.28 -15.16 1.39
CA SER A 162 0.54 -15.76 0.29
C SER A 162 -0.95 -15.43 0.37
N ALA A 163 -1.66 -15.54 -0.76
CA ALA A 163 -3.11 -15.48 -0.76
C ALA A 163 -3.74 -16.60 0.10
N TRP A 164 -3.07 -17.74 0.21
CA TRP A 164 -3.51 -18.85 1.07
C TRP A 164 -3.44 -18.49 2.56
N GLU A 165 -2.36 -17.87 3.03
CA GLU A 165 -2.23 -17.43 4.43
C GLU A 165 -3.27 -16.37 4.79
N MET A 166 -3.52 -15.41 3.90
CA MET A 166 -4.60 -14.43 4.09
C MET A 166 -5.98 -15.10 4.11
N GLY A 167 -6.24 -16.03 3.18
CA GLY A 167 -7.54 -16.70 3.08
C GLY A 167 -7.83 -17.71 4.21
N THR A 168 -6.81 -18.25 4.86
CA THR A 168 -6.94 -19.22 5.97
C THR A 168 -6.84 -18.59 7.35
N SER A 169 -6.47 -17.31 7.43
CA SER A 169 -6.61 -16.52 8.65
C SER A 169 -8.07 -16.47 9.09
N ILE A 170 -8.31 -16.45 10.40
CA ILE A 170 -9.66 -16.37 10.96
C ILE A 170 -10.07 -14.90 11.02
N HIS A 171 -11.00 -14.50 10.15
CA HIS A 171 -11.67 -13.21 10.22
C HIS A 171 -12.85 -13.27 11.20
N PRO A 172 -13.10 -12.20 11.98
CA PRO A 172 -14.25 -12.16 12.89
C PRO A 172 -15.57 -12.13 12.11
N HIS A 173 -16.58 -12.83 12.60
CA HIS A 173 -17.91 -12.87 11.99
C HIS A 173 -18.99 -12.25 12.91
N PRO A 174 -19.92 -11.44 12.36
CA PRO A 174 -19.86 -10.82 11.04
C PRO A 174 -18.87 -9.64 11.05
N SER A 175 -18.10 -9.46 9.97
CA SER A 175 -17.30 -8.25 9.77
C SER A 175 -17.07 -7.95 8.29
N LEU A 176 -16.72 -6.70 7.98
CA LEU A 176 -16.33 -6.33 6.62
C LEU A 176 -15.02 -7.01 6.20
N SER A 177 -14.09 -7.31 7.12
CA SER A 177 -12.80 -7.90 6.77
C SER A 177 -12.91 -9.33 6.23
N GLU A 178 -14.02 -10.04 6.48
CA GLU A 178 -14.31 -11.33 5.84
C GLU A 178 -14.21 -11.24 4.30
N VAL A 179 -14.52 -10.08 3.69
CA VAL A 179 -14.39 -9.87 2.23
C VAL A 179 -12.96 -10.10 1.72
N LEU A 180 -11.94 -9.81 2.55
CA LEU A 180 -10.54 -10.05 2.23
C LEU A 180 -10.23 -11.54 2.24
N GLY A 181 -10.66 -12.24 3.30
CA GLY A 181 -10.55 -13.69 3.42
C GLY A 181 -11.19 -14.39 2.23
N GLU A 182 -12.43 -14.04 1.87
CA GLU A 182 -13.14 -14.64 0.75
C GLU A 182 -12.45 -14.41 -0.61
N ALA A 183 -12.01 -13.17 -0.88
CA ALA A 183 -11.26 -12.87 -2.11
C ALA A 183 -9.91 -13.61 -2.17
N ALA A 184 -9.25 -13.79 -1.01
CA ALA A 184 -8.00 -14.51 -0.90
C ALA A 184 -8.19 -16.03 -1.05
N GLN A 185 -9.25 -16.62 -0.48
CA GLN A 185 -9.61 -18.02 -0.69
C GLN A 185 -9.93 -18.33 -2.15
N LEU A 186 -10.62 -17.43 -2.86
CA LEU A 186 -10.85 -17.55 -4.31
C LEU A 186 -9.53 -17.55 -5.08
N SER A 187 -8.59 -16.69 -4.67
CA SER A 187 -7.25 -16.60 -5.26
C SER A 187 -6.43 -17.87 -5.02
N ALA A 188 -6.53 -18.44 -3.82
CA ALA A 188 -5.84 -19.66 -3.43
C ALA A 188 -6.53 -20.96 -3.92
N GLY A 189 -7.71 -20.86 -4.55
CA GLY A 189 -8.45 -22.03 -5.05
C GLY A 189 -9.07 -22.92 -3.96
N ILE A 190 -9.32 -22.36 -2.77
CA ILE A 190 -9.88 -23.07 -1.61
C ILE A 190 -11.24 -22.53 -1.16
N SER A 191 -11.77 -21.51 -1.86
CA SER A 191 -13.07 -20.94 -1.51
C SER A 191 -14.19 -21.97 -1.70
N ILE A 192 -15.17 -21.88 -0.81
CA ILE A 192 -16.44 -22.61 -0.93
C ILE A 192 -17.43 -21.88 -1.85
N TYR A 193 -17.16 -20.62 -2.16
CA TYR A 193 -17.89 -19.83 -3.16
C TYR A 193 -17.25 -20.05 -4.54
N TRP A 194 -18.07 -20.08 -5.59
CA TRP A 194 -17.67 -20.37 -6.97
C TRP A 194 -17.80 -19.16 -7.88
#